data_AF-A0A9E2GUX7-F1
#
_entry.id   AF-A0A9E2GUX7-F1
#
_cell.length_a   1.000
_cell.length_b   1.000
_cell.length_c   1.000
_cell.angle_alpha   90.00
_cell.angle_beta   90.00
_cell.angle_gamma   90.00
#
_symmetry.space_group_name_H-M   'P 1'
#
loop_
_entity.id
_entity.type
_entity.pdbx_description
1 polymer ?
#
loop_
_entity_poly.entity_id
_entity_poly.type
_entity_poly.pdbx_seq_one_letter_code
_entity_poly.pdbx_strand_id
1 'polypeptide(L)'
;MKFRSRSSPGGGHGGCIRRPALTSSPTSGIFSPGDESMRDPNQTIPVALSARHVHLSQEHVEALFGPGYQLRKLFDLSQPGQFACHETVEVLGPRRSIAKVRILGPVRNATQVELSTTDGVVLGISLPTRDSGDTRGTPGAHLIGPKGAVKIKEGCIVASRHIHTTPEDAERLGICDNQKVWV
;
A
#
# COMPACT_ATOMS: atom_id res chain seq x y z
N MET A 1 5.11 -12.17 -1.18
CA MET A 1 4.23 -10.98 -1.04
C MET A 1 3.40 -11.16 0.22
N LYS A 2 2.97 -10.10 0.91
CA LYS A 2 2.08 -10.24 2.09
C LYS A 2 0.62 -10.14 1.66
N PHE A 3 -0.21 -11.07 2.12
CA PHE A 3 -1.65 -11.03 1.85
C PHE A 3 -2.36 -10.09 2.83
N ARG A 4 -3.33 -9.30 2.34
CA ARG A 4 -4.19 -8.45 3.17
C ARG A 4 -5.65 -8.59 2.72
N SER A 5 -6.49 -9.06 3.64
CA SER A 5 -7.93 -9.12 3.48
C SER A 5 -8.54 -7.71 3.51
N ARG A 6 -9.56 -7.48 2.67
CA ARG A 6 -10.40 -6.29 2.75
C ARG A 6 -11.41 -6.49 3.88
N SER A 7 -11.14 -5.96 5.07
CA SER A 7 -12.15 -5.92 6.14
C SER A 7 -13.11 -4.74 5.92
N SER A 8 -14.40 -5.02 5.76
CA SER A 8 -15.47 -4.02 5.89
C SER A 8 -15.50 -3.45 7.31
N PRO A 9 -15.86 -2.17 7.52
CA PRO A 9 -16.03 -1.61 8.85
C PRO A 9 -17.26 -2.27 9.51
N GLY A 10 -17.04 -3.28 10.35
CA GLY A 10 -18.11 -3.91 11.14
C GLY A 10 -18.16 -5.45 11.18
N GLY A 11 -17.24 -6.19 10.55
CA GLY A 11 -17.22 -7.66 10.59
C GLY A 11 -16.06 -8.21 11.42
N GLY A 12 -16.36 -9.10 12.38
CA GLY A 12 -15.38 -9.72 13.29
C GLY A 12 -14.22 -10.43 12.58
N HIS A 13 -13.11 -10.58 13.32
CA HIS A 13 -11.92 -11.30 12.87
C HIS A 13 -12.28 -12.74 12.49
N GLY A 14 -12.42 -13.02 11.19
CA GLY A 14 -12.60 -14.36 10.65
C GLY A 14 -11.34 -15.18 10.91
N GLY A 15 -11.35 -15.95 12.00
CA GLY A 15 -10.31 -16.94 12.30
C GLY A 15 -10.21 -17.98 11.18
N CYS A 16 -9.01 -18.52 10.98
CA CYS A 16 -8.76 -19.58 10.01
C CYS A 16 -9.77 -20.72 10.18
N ILE A 17 -10.65 -20.92 9.20
CA ILE A 17 -11.32 -22.21 9.04
C ILE A 17 -10.22 -23.14 8.51
N ARG A 18 -9.68 -23.95 9.42
CA ARG A 18 -8.79 -25.05 9.04
C ARG A 18 -9.57 -25.88 8.03
N ARG A 19 -9.06 -26.00 6.79
CA ARG A 19 -9.51 -27.07 5.91
C ARG A 19 -9.44 -28.37 6.73
N PRO A 20 -10.47 -29.23 6.73
CA PRO A 20 -10.36 -30.53 7.36
C PRO A 20 -9.11 -31.20 6.79
N ALA A 21 -8.27 -31.73 7.68
CA ALA A 21 -7.06 -32.42 7.30
C ALA A 21 -7.42 -33.45 6.23
N LEU A 22 -6.96 -33.25 5.00
CA LEU A 22 -6.94 -34.32 4.02
C LEU A 22 -6.07 -35.40 4.65
N THR A 23 -6.71 -36.51 5.02
CA THR A 23 -6.03 -37.71 5.51
C THR A 23 -5.30 -38.33 4.33
N SER A 24 -4.16 -37.78 3.98
CA SER A 24 -3.15 -38.47 3.20
C SER A 24 -1.82 -38.31 3.92
N SER A 25 -1.21 -39.46 4.17
CA SER A 25 0.05 -39.72 4.87
C SER A 25 1.19 -38.77 4.49
N PRO A 26 2.15 -38.50 5.41
CA PRO A 26 3.28 -37.65 5.14
C PRO A 26 4.31 -38.43 4.32
N THR A 27 4.16 -38.48 3.00
CA THR A 27 5.31 -38.76 2.14
C THR A 27 6.17 -37.52 2.11
N SER A 28 7.39 -37.66 2.63
CA SER A 28 8.52 -36.76 2.51
C SER A 28 8.79 -36.42 1.04
N GLY A 29 8.04 -35.46 0.50
CA GLY A 29 8.17 -34.97 -0.86
C GLY A 29 9.07 -33.74 -0.87
N ILE A 30 10.29 -33.91 -1.34
CA ILE A 30 11.18 -32.85 -1.77
C ILE A 30 10.39 -31.97 -2.76
N PHE A 31 10.26 -30.68 -2.46
CA PHE A 31 9.62 -29.71 -3.35
C PHE A 31 10.45 -29.64 -4.65
N SER A 32 9.97 -30.31 -5.69
CA SER A 32 10.60 -30.31 -7.01
C SER A 32 10.12 -29.08 -7.77
N PRO A 33 10.99 -28.12 -8.13
CA PRO A 33 10.58 -26.98 -8.93
C PRO A 33 10.34 -27.45 -10.37
N GLY A 34 9.07 -27.58 -10.77
CA GLY A 34 8.74 -27.93 -12.16
C GLY A 34 7.40 -28.64 -12.41
N ASP A 35 6.59 -28.93 -11.39
CA ASP A 35 5.28 -29.53 -11.63
C ASP A 35 4.26 -28.47 -12.10
N GLU A 36 4.18 -28.26 -13.41
CA GLU A 36 3.22 -27.35 -14.03
C GLU A 36 1.77 -27.84 -13.96
N SER A 37 1.54 -29.11 -13.58
CA SER A 37 0.20 -29.72 -13.54
C SER A 37 -0.70 -29.22 -12.39
N MET A 38 -0.16 -28.39 -11.50
CA MET A 38 -0.87 -27.78 -10.36
C MET A 38 -1.30 -26.32 -10.59
N ARG A 39 -0.98 -25.72 -11.74
CA ARG A 39 -1.44 -24.34 -12.06
C ARG A 39 -2.83 -24.38 -12.64
N ASP A 40 -3.84 -24.02 -11.84
CA ASP A 40 -5.16 -23.69 -12.35
C ASP A 40 -5.05 -22.42 -13.23
N PRO A 41 -5.20 -22.50 -14.56
CA PRO A 41 -5.08 -21.36 -15.45
C PRO A 41 -6.16 -20.28 -15.19
N ASN A 42 -7.17 -20.60 -14.39
CA ASN A 42 -8.24 -19.69 -13.98
C ASN A 42 -7.92 -18.91 -12.69
N GLN A 43 -6.79 -19.16 -12.03
CA GLN A 43 -6.34 -18.43 -10.83
C GLN A 43 -5.36 -17.31 -11.22
N THR A 44 -5.86 -16.27 -11.87
CA THR A 44 -5.09 -15.07 -12.18
C THR A 44 -5.31 -13.99 -11.14
N ILE A 45 -4.24 -13.29 -10.75
CA ILE A 45 -4.31 -12.12 -9.87
C ILE A 45 -3.99 -10.88 -10.72
N PRO A 46 -4.90 -9.90 -10.84
CA PRO A 46 -4.61 -8.69 -11.59
C PRO A 46 -3.48 -7.91 -10.91
N VAL A 47 -2.50 -7.49 -11.71
CA VAL A 47 -1.35 -6.71 -11.24
C VAL A 47 -1.64 -5.23 -11.46
N ALA A 48 -1.52 -4.44 -10.40
CA ALA A 48 -1.54 -2.98 -10.46
C ALA A 48 -0.16 -2.43 -10.12
N LEU A 49 0.27 -1.41 -10.86
CA LEU A 49 1.50 -0.68 -10.60
C LEU A 49 1.19 0.60 -9.83
N SER A 50 1.69 0.72 -8.61
CA SER A 50 1.56 1.94 -7.82
C SER A 50 2.65 2.93 -8.20
N ALA A 51 2.27 4.00 -8.88
CA ALA A 51 3.14 5.16 -9.03
C ALA A 51 3.37 5.85 -7.67
N ARG A 52 4.43 6.67 -7.59
CA ARG A 52 4.72 7.49 -6.41
C ARG A 52 3.53 8.37 -6.02
N HIS A 53 3.20 8.40 -4.73
CA HIS A 53 2.04 9.13 -4.23
C HIS A 53 2.14 9.47 -2.74
N VAL A 54 1.22 10.32 -2.28
CA VAL A 54 1.13 10.75 -0.88
C VAL A 54 -0.29 10.54 -0.35
N HIS A 55 -0.40 10.01 0.86
CA HIS A 55 -1.60 10.12 1.69
C HIS A 55 -1.39 11.25 2.69
N LEU A 56 -2.39 12.11 2.90
CA LEU A 56 -2.29 13.26 3.78
C LEU A 56 -3.22 13.15 5.00
N SER A 57 -2.80 13.71 6.13
CA SER A 57 -3.70 14.09 7.21
C SER A 57 -4.48 15.35 6.87
N GLN A 58 -5.65 15.55 7.49
CA GLN A 58 -6.44 16.77 7.29
C GLN A 58 -5.64 18.04 7.64
N GLU A 59 -4.89 18.01 8.74
CA GLU A 59 -3.98 19.10 9.14
C GLU A 59 -3.02 19.47 8.00
N HIS A 60 -2.40 18.48 7.36
CA HIS A 60 -1.46 18.72 6.28
C HIS A 60 -2.16 19.12 4.98
N VAL A 61 -3.38 18.64 4.71
CA VAL A 61 -4.19 19.17 3.60
C VAL A 61 -4.39 20.68 3.78
N GLU A 62 -4.77 21.10 4.98
CA GLU A 62 -5.03 22.52 5.23
C GLU A 62 -3.76 23.36 5.20
N ALA A 63 -2.65 22.86 5.73
CA ALA A 63 -1.35 23.56 5.65
C ALA A 63 -0.84 23.71 4.20
N LEU A 64 -1.12 22.74 3.32
CA LEU A 64 -0.62 22.73 1.94
C LEU A 64 -1.56 23.45 0.96
N PHE A 65 -2.88 23.42 1.21
CA PHE A 65 -3.91 23.88 0.27
C PHE A 65 -4.84 24.97 0.82
N GLY A 66 -4.77 25.27 2.12
CA GLY A 66 -5.51 26.34 2.80
C GLY A 66 -6.52 25.81 3.84
N PRO A 67 -6.90 26.65 4.84
CA PRO A 67 -7.83 26.26 5.90
C PRO A 67 -9.16 25.70 5.37
N GLY A 68 -9.64 24.60 5.95
CA GLY A 68 -10.89 23.94 5.56
C GLY A 68 -10.91 23.29 4.17
N TYR A 69 -9.75 23.18 3.48
CA TYR A 69 -9.70 22.61 2.13
C TYR A 69 -10.11 21.14 2.10
N GLN A 70 -10.87 20.77 1.07
CA GLN A 70 -11.32 19.40 0.81
C GLN A 70 -10.68 18.88 -0.48
N LEU A 71 -10.02 17.72 -0.39
CA LEU A 71 -9.40 17.07 -1.55
C LEU A 71 -10.47 16.71 -2.59
N ARG A 72 -10.16 16.94 -3.86
CA ARG A 72 -11.12 16.71 -4.95
C ARG A 72 -10.81 15.40 -5.64
N LYS A 73 -11.78 14.49 -5.63
CA LYS A 73 -11.69 13.21 -6.32
C LYS A 73 -11.53 13.42 -7.83
N LEU A 74 -10.52 12.76 -8.41
CA LEU A 74 -10.26 12.69 -9.83
C LEU A 74 -10.84 11.39 -10.42
N PHE A 75 -10.46 10.23 -9.87
CA PHE A 75 -11.02 8.91 -10.24
C PHE A 75 -10.86 7.90 -9.09
N ASP A 76 -11.72 6.89 -9.05
CA ASP A 76 -11.65 5.78 -8.09
C ASP A 76 -10.48 4.84 -8.40
N LEU A 77 -9.86 4.31 -7.35
CA LEU A 77 -8.89 3.22 -7.45
C LEU A 77 -9.60 1.87 -7.35
N SER A 78 -8.87 0.79 -7.64
CA SER A 78 -9.38 -0.58 -7.55
C SER A 78 -9.76 -1.02 -6.13
N GLN A 79 -9.22 -0.32 -5.12
CA GLN A 79 -9.59 -0.51 -3.73
C GLN A 79 -10.82 0.36 -3.39
N PRO A 80 -11.94 -0.23 -2.94
CA PRO A 80 -13.16 0.50 -2.63
C PRO A 80 -12.92 1.66 -1.67
N GLY A 81 -13.48 2.83 -2.00
CA GLY A 81 -13.37 4.05 -1.21
C GLY A 81 -12.01 4.75 -1.30
N GLN A 82 -11.00 4.19 -1.98
CA GLN A 82 -9.76 4.92 -2.27
C GLN A 82 -9.85 5.61 -3.64
N PHE A 83 -9.30 6.81 -3.75
CA PHE A 83 -9.36 7.58 -4.99
C PHE A 83 -8.09 8.40 -5.21
N ALA A 84 -7.76 8.65 -6.48
CA ALA A 84 -6.77 9.66 -6.83
C ALA A 84 -7.38 11.05 -6.74
N CYS A 85 -6.64 12.02 -6.24
CA CYS A 85 -7.08 13.41 -6.15
C CYS A 85 -6.57 14.25 -7.34
N HIS A 86 -7.25 15.36 -7.66
CA HIS A 86 -6.74 16.34 -8.63
C HIS A 86 -5.41 16.95 -8.19
N GLU A 87 -5.26 17.08 -6.87
CA GLU A 87 -4.12 17.72 -6.23
C GLU A 87 -2.84 16.88 -6.33
N THR A 88 -1.72 17.59 -6.35
CA THR A 88 -0.38 17.03 -6.28
C THR A 88 0.48 17.91 -5.38
N VAL A 89 1.51 17.32 -4.79
CA VAL A 89 2.53 18.04 -4.01
C VAL A 89 3.90 17.87 -4.63
N GLU A 90 4.82 18.74 -4.26
CA GLU A 90 6.25 18.51 -4.45
C GLU A 90 6.85 17.91 -3.18
N VAL A 91 7.67 16.87 -3.35
CA VAL A 91 8.41 16.23 -2.26
C VAL A 91 9.86 16.69 -2.34
N LEU A 92 10.31 17.45 -1.35
CA LEU A 92 11.67 17.96 -1.26
C LEU A 92 12.48 17.14 -0.24
N GLY A 93 13.55 16.52 -0.72
CA GLY A 93 14.56 15.84 0.09
C GLY A 93 15.85 16.65 0.20
N PRO A 94 16.87 16.14 0.92
CA PRO A 94 18.14 16.84 1.10
C PRO A 94 18.90 17.15 -0.19
N ARG A 95 18.72 16.35 -1.25
CA ARG A 95 19.49 16.48 -2.49
C ARG A 95 18.72 17.19 -3.61
N ARG A 96 17.46 16.77 -3.86
CA ARG A 96 16.58 17.30 -4.91
C ARG A 96 15.12 17.22 -4.47
N SER A 97 14.25 17.78 -5.30
CA SER A 97 12.81 17.59 -5.18
C SER A 97 12.22 16.78 -6.34
N ILE A 98 11.04 16.22 -6.09
CA ILE A 98 10.19 15.56 -7.08
C ILE A 98 8.85 16.28 -7.09
N ALA A 99 8.54 16.95 -8.19
CA ALA A 99 7.28 17.66 -8.39
C ALA A 99 6.14 16.70 -8.81
N LYS A 100 4.89 17.19 -8.70
CA LYS A 100 3.68 16.53 -9.20
C LYS A 100 3.45 15.11 -8.63
N VAL A 101 3.80 14.89 -7.36
CA VAL A 101 3.49 13.64 -6.65
C VAL A 101 1.99 13.63 -6.31
N ARG A 102 1.28 12.61 -6.79
CA ARG A 102 -0.19 12.49 -6.68
C ARG A 102 -0.63 12.30 -5.23
N ILE A 103 -1.72 12.97 -4.83
CA ILE A 103 -2.38 12.68 -3.56
C ILE A 103 -3.44 11.58 -3.76
N LEU A 104 -3.48 10.61 -2.85
CA LEU A 104 -4.53 9.61 -2.77
C LEU A 104 -5.40 9.84 -1.54
N GLY A 105 -6.71 9.92 -1.77
CA GLY A 105 -7.74 10.08 -0.77
C GLY A 105 -8.41 8.76 -0.36
N PRO A 106 -9.21 8.78 0.73
CA PRO A 106 -9.51 9.94 1.58
C PRO A 106 -8.31 10.33 2.46
N VAL A 107 -8.44 11.44 3.18
CA VAL A 107 -7.46 11.82 4.21
C VAL A 107 -7.31 10.70 5.24
N ARG A 108 -6.10 10.55 5.78
CA ARG A 108 -5.76 9.54 6.80
C ARG A 108 -5.42 10.23 8.12
N ASN A 109 -5.24 9.45 9.18
CA ASN A 109 -4.82 10.01 10.47
C ASN A 109 -3.37 10.53 10.44
N ALA A 110 -2.52 9.97 9.56
CA ALA A 110 -1.13 10.35 9.43
C ALA A 110 -0.73 10.46 7.95
N THR A 111 0.20 11.36 7.66
CA THR A 111 0.77 11.51 6.33
C THR A 111 1.77 10.41 6.02
N GLN A 112 1.71 9.88 4.81
CA GLN A 112 2.61 8.84 4.32
C GLN A 112 2.97 9.13 2.86
N VAL A 113 4.25 9.01 2.53
CA VAL A 113 4.80 9.23 1.20
C VAL A 113 5.34 7.90 0.69
N GLU A 114 4.70 7.34 -0.34
CA GLU A 114 5.11 6.10 -0.96
C GLU A 114 5.92 6.39 -2.22
N LEU A 115 7.18 5.97 -2.21
CA LEU A 115 8.19 6.29 -3.22
C LEU A 115 8.90 5.02 -3.69
N SER A 116 9.54 5.07 -4.85
CA SER A 116 10.46 4.00 -5.27
C SER A 116 11.83 4.15 -4.61
N THR A 117 12.63 3.07 -4.60
CA THR A 117 14.03 3.13 -4.17
C THR A 117 14.83 4.17 -4.96
N THR A 118 14.58 4.28 -6.26
CA THR A 118 15.21 5.27 -7.14
C THR A 118 14.83 6.70 -6.76
N ASP A 119 13.56 6.93 -6.39
CA ASP A 119 13.13 8.25 -5.88
C ASP A 119 13.88 8.61 -4.59
N GLY A 120 14.13 7.63 -3.70
CA GLY A 120 14.96 7.81 -2.52
C GLY A 120 16.38 8.30 -2.86
N VAL A 121 17.01 7.69 -3.87
CA VAL A 121 18.33 8.13 -4.37
C VAL A 121 18.28 9.56 -4.91
N VAL A 122 17.25 9.91 -5.68
CA VAL A 122 17.05 11.26 -6.24
C VAL A 122 16.92 12.30 -5.11
N LEU A 123 16.07 12.00 -4.13
CA LEU A 123 15.80 12.90 -3.00
C LEU A 123 16.97 12.96 -2.00
N GLY A 124 17.85 11.96 -1.98
CA GLY A 124 18.88 11.81 -0.96
C GLY A 124 18.32 11.29 0.37
N ILE A 125 17.33 10.40 0.30
CA ILE A 125 16.65 9.81 1.46
C ILE A 125 16.81 8.28 1.39
N SER A 126 17.34 7.67 2.46
CA SER A 126 17.40 6.22 2.58
C SER A 126 16.04 5.65 3.02
N LEU A 127 15.20 5.30 2.04
CA LEU A 127 13.83 4.85 2.29
C LEU A 127 13.78 3.36 2.69
N PRO A 128 13.20 3.02 3.86
CA PRO A 128 12.97 1.62 4.22
C PRO A 128 11.76 1.03 3.48
N THR A 129 11.80 -0.26 3.19
CA THR A 129 10.64 -1.01 2.69
C THR A 129 9.70 -1.35 3.87
N ARG A 130 8.44 -0.90 3.80
CA ARG A 130 7.46 -1.04 4.89
C ARG A 130 6.06 -1.37 4.36
N ASP A 131 5.22 -1.92 5.22
CA ASP A 131 3.80 -2.02 4.94
C ASP A 131 3.15 -0.63 5.05
N SER A 132 2.10 -0.36 4.25
CA SER A 132 1.32 0.88 4.38
C SER A 132 0.77 1.00 5.81
N GLY A 133 0.99 2.16 6.45
CA GLY A 133 0.66 2.44 7.85
C GLY A 133 1.80 2.19 8.86
N ASP A 134 2.86 1.46 8.49
CA ASP A 134 4.03 1.26 9.36
C ASP A 134 5.13 2.29 9.06
N THR A 135 4.91 3.52 9.52
CA THR A 135 5.79 4.66 9.28
C THR A 135 6.74 4.98 10.44
N ARG A 136 6.66 4.26 11.56
CA ARG A 136 7.45 4.58 12.75
C ARG A 136 8.94 4.46 12.50
N GLY A 137 9.67 5.53 12.86
CA GLY A 137 11.13 5.59 12.71
C GLY A 137 11.60 5.60 11.26
N THR A 138 10.70 5.91 10.32
CA THR A 138 11.05 6.12 8.92
C THR A 138 11.54 7.55 8.71
N PRO A 139 12.33 7.81 7.65
CA PRO A 139 12.69 9.18 7.30
C PRO A 139 11.45 10.04 6.97
N GLY A 140 11.63 11.35 7.10
CA GLY A 140 10.67 12.35 6.63
C GLY A 140 11.14 13.08 5.37
N ALA A 141 10.36 14.07 4.97
CA ALA A 141 10.62 14.97 3.85
C ALA A 141 9.90 16.32 4.06
N HIS A 142 10.17 17.29 3.19
CA HIS A 142 9.32 18.48 3.09
C HIS A 142 8.29 18.27 1.97
N LEU A 143 7.02 18.52 2.26
CA LEU A 143 5.94 18.55 1.29
C LEU A 143 5.62 19.99 0.98
N ILE A 144 5.53 20.34 -0.30
CA ILE A 144 5.25 21.70 -0.76
C ILE A 144 3.97 21.67 -1.56
N GLY A 145 3.02 22.49 -1.15
CA GLY A 145 1.73 22.71 -1.80
C GLY A 145 1.58 24.17 -2.24
N PRO A 146 0.47 24.51 -2.90
CA PRO A 146 0.25 25.84 -3.45
C PRO A 146 0.06 26.94 -2.39
N LYS A 147 -0.29 26.60 -1.14
CA LYS A 147 -0.54 27.55 -0.05
C LYS A 147 0.49 27.50 1.08
N GLY A 148 1.37 26.51 1.08
CA GLY A 148 2.34 26.33 2.16
C GLY A 148 3.19 25.09 2.01
N ALA A 149 3.97 24.81 3.05
CA ALA A 149 4.84 23.65 3.11
C ALA A 149 4.77 23.01 4.50
N VAL A 150 4.96 21.70 4.55
CA VAL A 150 4.95 20.90 5.78
C VAL A 150 6.25 20.09 5.83
N LYS A 151 6.93 20.12 6.99
CA LYS A 151 8.03 19.19 7.27
C LYS A 151 7.48 17.99 8.04
N ILE A 152 7.41 16.83 7.40
CA ILE A 152 7.12 15.58 8.13
C ILE A 152 8.44 15.02 8.69
N LYS A 153 8.40 14.56 9.94
CA LYS A 153 9.57 13.96 10.62
C LYS A 153 9.76 12.49 10.27
N GLU A 154 8.65 11.80 10.01
CA GLU A 154 8.57 10.41 9.57
C GLU A 154 7.42 10.27 8.56
N GLY A 155 7.41 9.19 7.78
CA GLY A 155 6.34 8.89 6.82
C GLY A 155 6.78 8.48 5.42
N CYS A 156 8.08 8.58 5.08
CA CYS A 156 8.58 8.23 3.76
C CYS A 156 9.02 6.77 3.70
N ILE A 157 8.42 5.99 2.80
CA ILE A 157 8.67 4.55 2.66
C ILE A 157 8.76 4.12 1.20
N VAL A 158 9.39 2.96 0.98
CA VAL A 158 9.09 2.12 -0.19
C VAL A 158 7.97 1.15 0.21
N ALA A 159 6.86 1.17 -0.52
CA ALA A 159 5.72 0.32 -0.20
C ALA A 159 6.06 -1.17 -0.46
N SER A 160 5.83 -2.01 0.54
CA SER A 160 5.98 -3.46 0.41
C SER A 160 4.93 -4.02 -0.52
N ARG A 161 5.32 -4.95 -1.40
CA ARG A 161 4.37 -5.67 -2.24
C ARG A 161 3.36 -6.43 -1.36
N HIS A 162 2.06 -6.16 -1.59
CA HIS A 162 0.95 -6.89 -0.97
C HIS A 162 -0.20 -7.14 -1.97
N ILE A 163 -1.00 -8.17 -1.71
CA ILE A 163 -2.23 -8.46 -2.47
C ILE A 163 -3.42 -8.01 -1.63
N HIS A 164 -4.34 -7.26 -2.24
CA HIS A 164 -5.66 -6.97 -1.68
C HIS A 164 -6.70 -7.94 -2.24
N THR A 165 -7.41 -8.66 -1.38
CA THR A 165 -8.51 -9.55 -1.81
C THR A 165 -9.78 -9.31 -1.01
N THR A 166 -10.92 -9.69 -1.57
CA THR A 166 -12.15 -9.81 -0.77
C THR A 166 -12.08 -11.08 0.09
N PRO A 167 -12.92 -11.20 1.12
CA PRO A 167 -13.03 -12.44 1.90
C PRO A 167 -13.40 -13.67 1.05
N GLU A 168 -14.27 -13.51 0.07
CA GLU A 168 -14.70 -14.58 -0.83
C GLU A 168 -13.54 -15.06 -1.71
N ASP A 169 -12.73 -14.14 -2.23
CA ASP A 169 -11.52 -14.47 -2.98
C ASP A 169 -10.47 -15.14 -2.08
N ALA A 170 -10.35 -14.70 -0.83
CA ALA A 170 -9.44 -15.31 0.14
C ALA A 170 -9.79 -16.77 0.40
N GLU A 171 -11.08 -17.06 0.59
CA GLU A 171 -11.60 -18.42 0.78
C GLU A 171 -11.37 -19.28 -0.47
N ARG A 172 -11.69 -18.75 -1.66
CA ARG A 172 -11.44 -19.41 -2.95
C ARG A 172 -9.97 -19.77 -3.15
N LEU A 173 -9.08 -18.85 -2.79
CA LEU A 173 -7.63 -19.04 -2.90
C LEU A 173 -7.03 -19.84 -1.72
N GLY A 174 -7.82 -20.13 -0.68
CA GLY A 174 -7.35 -20.85 0.51
C GLY A 174 -6.28 -20.11 1.30
N ILE A 175 -6.34 -18.78 1.33
CA ILE A 175 -5.35 -17.91 1.98
C ILE A 175 -5.98 -17.06 3.07
N CYS A 176 -5.18 -16.73 4.08
CA CYS A 176 -5.64 -16.00 5.28
C CYS A 176 -4.90 -14.67 5.46
N ASP A 177 -5.51 -13.75 6.22
CA ASP A 177 -4.95 -12.42 6.47
C ASP A 177 -3.49 -12.46 6.97
N ASN A 178 -2.65 -11.59 6.43
CA ASN A 178 -1.20 -11.52 6.70
C ASN A 178 -0.35 -12.73 6.25
N GLN A 179 -0.93 -13.74 5.60
CA GLN A 179 -0.17 -14.88 5.08
C GLN A 179 0.87 -14.42 4.04
N LYS A 180 2.09 -14.95 4.14
CA LYS A 180 3.11 -14.76 3.10
C LYS A 180 2.86 -15.78 1.99
N VAL A 181 2.75 -15.28 0.77
CA VAL A 181 2.52 -16.08 -0.43
C VAL A 181 3.63 -15.86 -1.45
N TRP A 182 3.82 -16.84 -2.32
CA TRP A 182 4.71 -16.78 -3.47
C TRP A 182 3.89 -16.43 -4.71
N VAL A 183 4.35 -15.40 -5.41
CA VAL A 183 3.83 -14.87 -6.68
C VAL A 183 5.03 -14.57 -7.54
#